data_AF-A0A0R2LTY3-F1
#
_entry.id   AF-A0A0R2LTY3-F1
#
_cell.length_a   1.000
_cell.length_b   1.000
_cell.length_c   1.000
_cell.angle_alpha   90.00
_cell.angle_beta   90.00
_cell.angle_gamma   90.00
#
_symmetry.space_group_name_H-M   'P 1'
#
loop_
_entity.id
_entity.type
_entity.pdbx_description
1 polymer ?
#
loop_
_entity_poly.entity_id
_entity_poly.type
_entity_poly.pdbx_seq_one_letter_code
_entity_poly.pdbx_strand_id
1 'polypeptide(L)'
;MAKKSEKQARQAIIIDMNDFLMDYAAIKLGKQHDLAQRVSAAAKDDLTKLDDLFKDNGIGRRTKYLDLAAGFLRDEADAEGDADSQNFDQESQQLGQEAMAYLASHAQDFDRWEEE
;
A
#
# COMPACT_ATOMS: atom_id res chain seq x y z
N MET A 1 19.80 -16.67 -6.85
CA MET A 1 20.02 -15.27 -6.45
C MET A 1 18.81 -14.39 -6.79
N ALA A 2 18.07 -14.66 -7.88
CA ALA A 2 16.83 -13.95 -8.24
C ALA A 2 15.75 -13.89 -7.13
N LYS A 3 15.39 -15.03 -6.52
CA LYS A 3 14.33 -15.07 -5.46
C LYS A 3 14.61 -14.22 -4.21
N LYS A 4 15.87 -13.84 -3.96
CA LYS A 4 16.21 -13.00 -2.80
C LYS A 4 16.05 -11.52 -3.14
N SER A 5 16.38 -11.11 -4.36
CA SER A 5 16.16 -9.73 -4.82
C SER A 5 14.67 -9.45 -4.99
N GLU A 6 13.90 -10.41 -5.50
CA GLU A 6 12.44 -10.31 -5.67
C GLU A 6 11.74 -10.05 -4.33
N LYS A 7 12.03 -10.85 -3.30
CA LYS A 7 11.48 -10.64 -1.95
C LYS A 7 11.85 -9.28 -1.34
N GLN A 8 13.07 -8.81 -1.60
CA GLN A 8 13.53 -7.51 -1.12
C GLN A 8 12.82 -6.36 -1.84
N ALA A 9 12.65 -6.47 -3.16
CA ALA A 9 11.91 -5.51 -3.97
C ALA A 9 10.43 -5.46 -3.55
N ARG A 10 9.82 -6.63 -3.34
CA ARG A 10 8.44 -6.75 -2.88
C ARG A 10 8.22 -6.16 -1.49
N GLN A 11 9.15 -6.37 -0.55
CA GLN A 11 9.07 -5.72 0.75
C GLN A 11 9.29 -4.21 0.66
N ALA A 12 10.21 -3.75 -0.21
CA ALA A 12 10.46 -2.33 -0.42
C ALA A 12 9.21 -1.62 -0.96
N ILE A 13 8.56 -2.17 -1.98
CA ILE A 13 7.32 -1.57 -2.51
C ILE A 13 6.19 -1.57 -1.49
N ILE A 14 6.07 -2.60 -0.64
CA ILE A 14 5.10 -2.62 0.46
C ILE A 14 5.31 -1.45 1.42
N ILE A 15 6.57 -1.16 1.76
CA ILE A 15 6.91 -0.02 2.62
C ILE A 15 6.56 1.29 1.91
N ASP A 16 6.97 1.47 0.65
CA ASP A 16 6.70 2.68 -0.12
C ASP A 16 5.18 2.92 -0.31
N MET A 17 4.40 1.85 -0.54
CA MET A 17 2.95 1.92 -0.63
C MET A 17 2.32 2.42 0.66
N ASN A 18 2.78 1.91 1.80
CA ASN A 18 2.29 2.32 3.10
C ASN A 18 2.72 3.75 3.42
N ASP A 19 3.98 4.12 3.19
CA ASP A 19 4.48 5.49 3.42
C ASP A 19 3.64 6.52 2.63
N PHE A 20 3.42 6.26 1.33
CA PHE A 20 2.65 7.18 0.50
C PHE A 20 1.17 7.27 0.90
N LEU A 21 0.58 6.14 1.32
CA LEU A 21 -0.78 6.13 1.85
C LEU A 21 -0.88 6.88 3.18
N MET A 22 0.13 6.75 4.05
CA MET A 22 0.18 7.39 5.36
C MET A 22 0.37 8.90 5.24
N ASP A 23 1.20 9.36 4.31
CA ASP A 23 1.29 10.78 3.94
C ASP A 23 -0.08 11.32 3.48
N TYR A 24 -0.76 10.58 2.62
CA TYR A 24 -2.09 10.96 2.15
C TYR A 24 -3.12 10.96 3.29
N ALA A 25 -3.07 9.94 4.16
CA ALA A 25 -3.94 9.83 5.32
C ALA A 25 -3.71 11.00 6.29
N ALA A 26 -2.45 11.40 6.52
CA ALA A 26 -2.10 12.52 7.39
C ALA A 26 -2.63 13.85 6.83
N ILE A 27 -2.60 14.04 5.50
CA ILE A 27 -3.20 15.20 4.83
C ILE A 27 -4.72 15.21 4.99
N LYS A 28 -5.38 14.05 4.93
CA LYS A 28 -6.85 13.93 4.94
C LYS A 28 -7.46 13.92 6.33
N LEU A 29 -6.82 13.24 7.28
CA LEU A 29 -7.35 12.95 8.61
C LEU A 29 -6.61 13.74 9.70
N GLY A 30 -5.49 14.37 9.36
CA GLY A 30 -4.54 14.95 10.31
C GLY A 30 -3.54 13.92 10.82
N LYS A 31 -2.40 14.39 11.32
CA LYS A 31 -1.42 13.56 12.03
C LYS A 31 -2.02 13.11 13.36
N GLN A 32 -2.11 11.80 13.58
CA GLN A 32 -2.65 11.16 14.79
C GLN A 32 -1.69 10.05 15.24
N HIS A 33 -1.67 9.72 16.53
CA HIS A 33 -0.79 8.67 17.08
C HIS A 33 -1.21 7.25 16.69
N ASP A 34 -2.45 7.09 16.23
CA ASP A 34 -3.04 5.81 15.84
C ASP A 34 -3.40 5.80 14.35
N LEU A 35 -2.84 6.71 13.54
CA LEU A 35 -3.25 6.85 12.16
C LEU A 35 -3.00 5.56 11.38
N ALA A 36 -1.82 4.94 11.53
CA ALA A 36 -1.49 3.70 10.83
C ALA A 36 -2.36 2.54 11.28
N GLN A 37 -2.66 2.46 12.58
CA GLN A 37 -3.60 1.48 13.12
C GLN A 37 -5.01 1.68 12.57
N ARG A 38 -5.46 2.92 12.47
CA ARG A 38 -6.79 3.27 11.97
C ARG A 38 -6.94 2.97 10.48
N VAL A 39 -5.93 3.32 9.68
CA VAL A 39 -5.90 3.04 8.23
C VAL A 39 -5.88 1.53 7.98
N SER A 40 -4.97 0.79 8.63
CA SER A 40 -4.87 -0.66 8.45
C SER A 40 -6.09 -1.42 8.98
N ALA A 41 -6.68 -0.99 10.10
CA ALA A 41 -7.91 -1.59 10.64
C ALA A 41 -9.11 -1.36 9.71
N ALA A 42 -9.23 -0.16 9.11
CA ALA A 42 -10.31 0.12 8.18
C ALA A 42 -10.25 -0.79 6.95
N ALA A 43 -9.05 -1.01 6.42
CA ALA A 43 -8.83 -1.71 5.16
C ALA A 43 -8.51 -3.21 5.30
N LYS A 44 -8.54 -3.75 6.53
CA LYS A 44 -8.06 -5.09 6.89
C LYS A 44 -8.64 -6.20 6.01
N ASP A 45 -9.97 -6.20 5.85
CA ASP A 45 -10.68 -7.23 5.08
C ASP A 45 -11.08 -6.72 3.68
N ASP A 46 -11.14 -5.40 3.50
CA ASP A 46 -11.66 -4.76 2.29
C ASP A 46 -11.01 -3.38 2.09
N LEU A 47 -10.16 -3.26 1.06
CA LEU A 47 -9.49 -2.01 0.71
C LEU A 47 -10.47 -0.89 0.35
N THR A 48 -11.71 -1.21 -0.06
CA THR A 48 -12.71 -0.20 -0.39
C THR A 48 -13.16 0.63 0.80
N LYS A 49 -12.93 0.14 2.01
CA LYS A 49 -13.20 0.88 3.26
C LYS A 49 -12.28 2.08 3.48
N LEU A 50 -11.17 2.16 2.75
CA LEU A 50 -10.37 3.39 2.69
C LEU A 50 -11.17 4.57 2.11
N ASP A 51 -12.10 4.31 1.19
CA ASP A 51 -12.94 5.34 0.59
C ASP A 51 -13.86 5.97 1.64
N ASP A 52 -14.43 5.14 2.50
CA ASP A 52 -15.27 5.57 3.64
C ASP A 52 -14.43 6.34 4.67
N LEU A 53 -13.22 5.86 4.95
CA LEU A 53 -12.29 6.48 5.90
C LEU A 53 -11.87 7.88 5.44
N PHE A 54 -11.43 8.01 4.18
CA PHE A 54 -10.93 9.28 3.63
C PHE A 54 -12.04 10.18 3.08
N LYS A 55 -13.26 9.65 2.92
CA LYS A 55 -14.41 10.35 2.32
C LYS A 55 -14.09 10.96 0.97
N ASP A 56 -13.34 10.21 0.16
CA ASP A 56 -12.74 10.72 -1.08
C ASP A 56 -13.16 9.94 -2.33
N ASN A 57 -14.21 9.13 -2.24
CA ASN A 57 -14.70 8.28 -3.32
C ASN A 57 -13.59 7.40 -3.94
N GLY A 58 -12.64 6.96 -3.11
CA GLY A 58 -11.59 6.02 -3.48
C GLY A 58 -10.44 6.63 -4.25
N ILE A 59 -10.21 7.93 -4.13
CA ILE A 59 -9.03 8.59 -4.71
C ILE A 59 -7.76 8.05 -4.03
N GLY A 60 -7.72 8.01 -2.70
CA GLY A 60 -6.57 7.50 -1.93
C GLY A 60 -6.27 6.04 -2.28
N ARG A 61 -7.28 5.17 -2.17
CA ARG A 61 -7.13 3.74 -2.52
C ARG A 61 -6.62 3.53 -3.94
N ARG A 62 -7.20 4.20 -4.94
CA ARG A 62 -6.81 3.97 -6.34
C ARG A 62 -5.47 4.62 -6.66
N THR A 63 -5.39 5.94 -6.53
CA THR A 63 -4.27 6.73 -7.06
C THR A 63 -3.06 6.81 -6.14
N LYS A 64 -3.23 6.50 -4.86
CA LYS A 64 -2.15 6.58 -3.85
C LYS A 64 -1.73 5.22 -3.33
N TYR A 65 -2.32 4.14 -3.84
CA TYR A 65 -2.04 2.82 -3.31
C TYR A 65 -2.05 1.76 -4.42
N LEU A 66 -3.19 1.53 -5.07
CA LEU A 66 -3.29 0.49 -6.10
C LEU A 66 -2.54 0.83 -7.39
N ASP A 67 -2.49 2.10 -7.81
CA ASP A 67 -1.73 2.52 -8.99
C ASP A 67 -0.22 2.30 -8.80
N LEU A 68 0.28 2.46 -7.57
CA LEU A 68 1.68 2.20 -7.24
C LEU A 68 1.99 0.70 -7.27
N ALA A 69 1.10 -0.13 -6.72
CA ALA A 69 1.19 -1.58 -6.83
C ALA A 69 1.19 -2.05 -8.29
N ALA A 70 0.27 -1.51 -9.10
CA ALA A 70 0.15 -1.85 -10.51
C ALA A 70 1.40 -1.45 -11.30
N GLY A 71 1.98 -0.29 -11.02
CA GLY A 71 3.23 0.16 -11.62
C GLY A 71 4.38 -0.80 -11.33
N PHE A 72 4.57 -1.16 -10.05
CA PHE A 72 5.60 -2.12 -9.63
C PHE A 72 5.44 -3.48 -10.31
N LEU A 73 4.23 -4.04 -10.29
CA LEU A 73 3.97 -5.36 -10.88
C LEU A 73 4.21 -5.36 -12.39
N ARG A 74 3.86 -4.28 -13.09
CA ARG A 74 4.14 -4.13 -14.53
C ARG A 74 5.64 -4.07 -14.81
N ASP A 75 6.38 -3.27 -14.04
CA ASP A 75 7.83 -3.16 -14.19
C ASP A 75 8.52 -4.51 -13.94
N GLU A 76 8.04 -5.29 -12.96
CA GLU A 76 8.51 -6.64 -12.69
C GLU A 76 8.19 -7.60 -13.84
N ALA A 77 6.94 -7.62 -14.31
CA ALA A 77 6.50 -8.48 -15.41
C ALA A 77 7.19 -8.15 -16.74
N ASP A 78 7.44 -6.86 -17.02
CA ASP A 78 8.19 -6.41 -18.21
C ASP A 78 9.65 -6.89 -18.14
N ALA A 79 10.27 -6.87 -16.96
CA ALA A 79 11.63 -7.37 -16.77
C ALA A 79 11.74 -8.89 -16.96
N GLU A 80 10.65 -9.62 -16.67
CA GLU A 80 10.57 -11.08 -16.83
C GLU A 80 10.01 -11.53 -18.19
N GLY A 81 9.44 -10.61 -18.96
CA GLY A 81 8.83 -10.88 -20.27
C GLY A 81 7.45 -11.54 -20.20
N ASP A 82 6.69 -11.33 -19.11
CA ASP A 82 5.39 -11.96 -18.83
C ASP A 82 4.23 -10.95 -18.69
N ALA A 83 4.42 -9.69 -19.10
CA ALA A 83 3.45 -8.62 -18.89
C ALA A 83 2.08 -8.83 -19.58
N ASP A 84 2.04 -9.59 -20.68
CA ASP A 84 0.81 -9.81 -21.45
C ASP A 84 -0.14 -10.86 -20.81
N SER A 85 0.32 -11.64 -19.82
CA SER A 85 -0.46 -12.73 -19.23
C SER A 85 -1.04 -12.41 -17.85
N GLN A 86 -0.59 -11.31 -17.24
CA GLN A 86 -0.91 -10.97 -15.85
C GLN A 86 -2.17 -10.11 -15.70
N ASN A 87 -2.90 -10.36 -14.61
CA ASN A 87 -4.05 -9.55 -14.23
C ASN A 87 -3.63 -8.55 -13.16
N PHE A 88 -2.99 -7.46 -13.60
CA PHE A 88 -2.46 -6.43 -12.72
C PHE A 88 -3.52 -5.82 -11.78
N ASP A 89 -4.80 -5.79 -12.15
CA ASP A 89 -5.85 -5.28 -11.27
C ASP A 89 -6.02 -6.18 -10.04
N GLN A 90 -6.09 -7.49 -10.25
CA GLN A 90 -6.24 -8.46 -9.16
C GLN A 90 -4.96 -8.56 -8.33
N GLU A 91 -3.80 -8.57 -8.98
CA GLU A 91 -2.51 -8.65 -8.30
C GLU A 91 -2.21 -7.39 -7.48
N SER A 92 -2.61 -6.21 -7.97
CA SER A 92 -2.51 -4.96 -7.21
C SER A 92 -3.38 -4.97 -5.97
N GLN A 93 -4.58 -5.56 -6.04
CA GLN A 93 -5.46 -5.73 -4.88
C GLN A 93 -4.80 -6.67 -3.84
N GLN A 94 -4.18 -7.75 -4.28
CA GLN A 94 -3.48 -8.69 -3.40
C GLN A 94 -2.26 -8.04 -2.75
N LEU A 95 -1.43 -7.34 -3.53
CA LEU A 95 -0.28 -6.61 -3.01
C LEU A 95 -0.72 -5.50 -2.05
N GLY A 96 -1.82 -4.80 -2.35
CA GLY A 96 -2.42 -3.83 -1.46
C GLY A 96 -2.90 -4.42 -0.13
N GLN A 97 -3.51 -5.61 -0.14
CA GLN A 97 -3.89 -6.31 1.09
C GLN A 97 -2.67 -6.77 1.90
N GLU A 98 -1.63 -7.24 1.23
CA GLU A 98 -0.38 -7.61 1.89
C GLU A 98 0.29 -6.40 2.55
N ALA A 99 0.34 -5.27 1.84
CA ALA A 99 0.84 -4.03 2.39
C ALA A 99 0.00 -3.56 3.60
N MET A 100 -1.33 -3.76 3.59
CA MET A 100 -2.17 -3.47 4.78
C MET A 100 -1.86 -4.38 5.96
N ALA A 101 -1.61 -5.67 5.71
CA ALA A 101 -1.20 -6.60 6.76
C ALA A 101 0.19 -6.22 7.33
N TYR A 102 1.10 -5.75 6.48
CA TYR A 102 2.38 -5.21 6.91
C TYR A 102 2.18 -3.94 7.76
N LEU A 103 1.35 -3.00 7.32
CA LEU A 103 1.02 -1.78 8.06
C LEU A 103 0.44 -2.10 9.44
N ALA A 104 -0.49 -3.06 9.52
CA ALA A 104 -1.08 -3.49 10.80
C ALA A 104 -0.05 -4.07 11.78
N SER A 105 0.97 -4.77 11.28
CA SER A 105 2.02 -5.39 12.10
C SER A 105 3.18 -4.45 12.44
N HIS A 106 3.30 -3.33 11.72
CA HIS A 106 4.38 -2.36 11.84
C HIS A 106 3.86 -0.94 12.06
N ALA A 107 2.64 -0.76 12.57
CA ALA A 107 1.96 0.55 12.58
C ALA A 107 2.79 1.68 13.20
N GLN A 108 3.53 1.38 14.28
CA GLN A 108 4.44 2.34 14.92
C GLN A 108 5.54 2.85 14.01
N ASP A 109 6.02 2.01 13.09
CA ASP A 109 7.04 2.39 12.09
C ASP A 109 6.47 3.37 11.05
N PHE A 110 5.17 3.63 11.01
CA PHE A 110 4.54 4.53 10.04
C PHE A 110 3.92 5.78 10.69
N ASP A 111 3.81 5.81 12.02
CA ASP A 111 3.35 6.98 12.79
C ASP A 111 4.54 7.87 13.25
N ARG A 112 5.61 7.98 12.44
CA ARG A 112 6.91 8.59 12.84
C ARG A 112 6.89 10.10 13.11
N TRP A 113 5.80 10.80 12.83
CA TRP A 113 5.65 12.21 13.21
C TRP A 113 5.54 12.44 14.71
N GLU A 114 5.50 11.40 15.54
CA GLU A 114 5.65 11.53 17.00
C GLU A 114 7.06 11.98 17.43
N GLU A 115 8.07 11.88 16.56
CA GLU A 115 9.45 12.26 16.87
C GLU A 115 9.81 13.72 16.52
N GLU A 116 8.90 14.49 15.91
CA GLU A 116 9.06 15.93 15.61
C GLU A 116 8.30 16.84 16.59
#